data_AF-A0A931MCD5-F1
#
_entry.id   AF-A0A931MCD5-F1
#
_cell.length_a   1.000
_cell.length_b   1.000
_cell.length_c   1.000
_cell.angle_alpha   90.00
_cell.angle_beta   90.00
_cell.angle_gamma   90.00
#
_symmetry.space_group_name_H-M   'P 1'
#
loop_
_entity.id
_entity.type
_entity.pdbx_description
1 polymer ?
#
loop_
_entity_poly.entity_id
_entity_poly.type
_entity_poly.pdbx_seq_one_letter_code
_entity_poly.pdbx_strand_id
1 'polypeptide(L)'
;MRNNPIDVLLFLLLKIVKFFDGRQTDLKYFDPEAVKNILVVSSTAIGDTLLSTPAIRAVRERYPQARIVAHFNIKNMGLFENNPYIDEIIPYHGGYKKIFRTIMKSRRHKFDLALIFHGNEPQATPMAYLSGARF
;
A
#
# COMPACT_ATOMS: atom_id res chain seq x y z
N MET A 1 -7.22 20.06 -8.23
CA MET A 1 -6.33 19.75 -7.08
C MET A 1 -6.16 21.02 -6.27
N ARG A 2 -6.54 21.01 -4.99
CA ARG A 2 -6.39 22.17 -4.11
C ARG A 2 -5.03 22.00 -3.42
N ASN A 3 -4.05 22.83 -3.78
CA ASN A 3 -2.69 22.77 -3.21
C ASN A 3 -2.76 23.09 -1.72
N ASN A 4 -2.93 22.07 -0.88
CA ASN A 4 -2.81 22.22 0.56
C ASN A 4 -1.31 22.32 0.88
N PRO A 5 -0.85 23.31 1.68
CA PRO A 5 0.55 23.43 2.08
C PRO A 5 1.13 22.14 2.70
N ILE A 6 0.29 21.31 3.33
CA ILE A 6 0.71 20.01 3.87
C ILE A 6 1.16 19.04 2.78
N ASP A 7 0.53 19.06 1.61
CA ASP A 7 0.85 18.14 0.51
C ASP A 7 2.21 18.48 -0.10
N VAL A 8 2.52 19.78 -0.24
CA VAL A 8 3.84 20.26 -0.68
C VAL A 8 4.93 19.80 0.29
N LEU A 9 4.69 19.94 1.60
CA LEU A 9 5.61 19.48 2.63
C LEU A 9 5.83 17.95 2.57
N LEU A 10 4.76 17.18 2.34
CA LEU A 10 4.83 15.73 2.17
C LEU A 10 5.70 15.34 0.98
N PHE A 11 5.53 16.00 -0.17
CA PHE A 11 6.36 15.75 -1.35
C PHE A 11 7.84 16.10 -1.12
N LEU A 12 8.13 17.22 -0.45
CA LEU A 12 9.50 17.59 -0.10
C LEU A 12 10.14 16.57 0.84
N LEU A 13 9.40 16.14 1.87
CA LEU A 13 9.84 15.10 2.79
C LEU A 13 10.10 13.78 2.06
N LEU A 14 9.22 13.38 1.13
CA LEU A 14 9.42 12.19 0.32
C LEU A 14 10.68 12.27 -0.55
N LYS A 15 10.97 13.43 -1.16
CA LYS A 15 12.21 13.61 -1.93
C LYS A 15 13.45 13.42 -1.06
N ILE A 16 13.44 13.96 0.15
CA ILE A 16 14.53 13.80 1.12
C ILE A 16 14.66 12.33 1.52
N VAL A 17 13.56 11.67 1.91
CA VAL A 17 13.59 10.24 2.27
C VAL A 17 14.11 9.41 1.11
N LYS A 18 13.66 9.68 -0.12
CA LYS A 18 14.11 8.99 -1.32
C LYS A 18 15.58 9.20 -1.63
N PHE A 19 16.11 10.39 -1.37
CA PHE A 19 17.52 10.68 -1.53
C PHE A 19 18.40 9.84 -0.60
N PHE A 20 17.94 9.61 0.63
CA PHE A 20 18.63 8.77 1.61
C PHE A 20 18.24 7.28 1.56
N ASP A 21 17.35 6.89 0.65
CA ASP A 21 16.88 5.51 0.55
C ASP A 21 17.88 4.65 -0.22
N GLY A 22 18.59 3.78 0.51
CA GLY A 22 19.54 2.82 -0.07
C GLY A 22 18.90 1.57 -0.67
N ARG A 23 17.57 1.47 -0.72
CA ARG A 23 16.89 0.32 -1.34
C ARG A 23 17.10 0.31 -2.86
N GLN A 24 17.35 -0.86 -3.41
CA GLN A 24 17.39 -1.07 -4.86
C GLN A 24 15.96 -1.25 -5.39
N THR A 25 15.34 -0.13 -5.76
CA THR A 25 13.94 -0.04 -6.23
C THR A 25 13.79 0.01 -7.76
N ASP A 26 14.89 -0.11 -8.50
CA ASP A 26 14.86 -0.10 -9.97
C ASP A 26 14.26 -1.43 -10.48
N LEU A 27 13.23 -1.33 -11.33
CA LEU A 27 12.46 -2.46 -11.85
C LEU A 27 13.32 -3.47 -12.63
N LYS A 28 14.50 -3.09 -13.13
CA LYS A 28 15.41 -4.06 -13.77
C LYS A 28 15.91 -5.15 -12.83
N TYR A 29 15.76 -4.94 -11.52
CA TYR A 29 16.11 -5.91 -10.48
C TYR A 29 14.88 -6.54 -9.82
N PHE A 30 13.69 -6.29 -10.36
CA PHE A 30 12.47 -6.95 -9.92
C PHE A 30 12.48 -8.39 -10.42
N ASP A 31 12.49 -9.33 -9.48
CA ASP A 31 12.26 -10.74 -9.74
C ASP A 31 10.86 -11.10 -9.24
N PRO A 32 9.89 -11.34 -10.15
CA PRO A 32 8.54 -11.74 -9.78
C PRO A 32 8.51 -13.01 -8.92
N GLU A 33 9.39 -13.98 -9.18
CA GLU A 33 9.36 -15.26 -8.46
C GLU A 33 9.87 -15.14 -7.02
N ALA A 34 10.58 -14.06 -6.70
CA ALA A 34 11.08 -13.79 -5.36
C ALA A 34 10.08 -13.06 -4.45
N VAL A 35 8.93 -12.62 -4.96
CA VAL A 35 7.94 -11.84 -4.21
C VAL A 35 7.26 -12.70 -3.13
N LYS A 36 7.35 -12.29 -1.86
CA LYS A 36 6.79 -13.02 -0.72
C LYS A 36 5.82 -12.21 0.12
N ASN A 37 5.94 -10.89 0.16
CA ASN A 37 5.06 -10.01 0.91
C ASN A 37 4.54 -8.88 0.02
N ILE A 38 3.23 -8.84 -0.17
CA ILE A 38 2.56 -7.89 -1.06
C ILE A 38 1.66 -6.98 -0.25
N LEU A 39 1.80 -5.68 -0.46
CA LEU A 39 0.87 -4.67 0.03
C LEU A 39 -0.11 -4.31 -1.09
N VAL A 40 -1.40 -4.49 -0.88
CA VAL A 40 -2.44 -3.99 -1.79
C VAL A 40 -3.09 -2.76 -1.18
N VAL A 41 -3.19 -1.66 -1.91
CA VAL A 41 -3.79 -0.41 -1.42
C VAL A 41 -5.11 -0.12 -2.14
N SER A 42 -6.20 -0.07 -1.36
CA SER A 42 -7.50 0.44 -1.79
C SER A 42 -8.13 1.27 -0.67
N SER A 43 -7.86 2.58 -0.67
CA SER A 43 -8.16 3.49 0.45
C SER A 43 -9.37 4.41 0.24
N THR A 44 -10.07 4.24 -0.89
CA THR A 44 -11.13 5.12 -1.37
C THR A 44 -12.53 4.61 -0.94
N ALA A 45 -13.57 4.94 -1.70
CA ALA A 45 -14.94 4.58 -1.38
C ALA A 45 -15.18 3.07 -1.52
N ILE A 46 -16.27 2.58 -0.92
CA ILE A 46 -16.68 1.17 -0.94
C ILE A 46 -16.71 0.57 -2.35
N GLY A 47 -17.20 1.31 -3.35
CA GLY A 47 -17.30 0.85 -4.73
C GLY A 47 -15.94 0.48 -5.32
N ASP A 48 -14.95 1.34 -5.17
CA ASP A 48 -13.59 1.11 -5.64
C ASP A 48 -12.93 -0.09 -4.94
N THR A 49 -13.16 -0.24 -3.63
CA THR A 49 -12.63 -1.40 -2.89
C THR A 49 -13.28 -2.70 -3.38
N LEU A 50 -14.60 -2.70 -3.65
CA LEU A 50 -15.27 -3.87 -4.24
C LEU A 50 -14.73 -4.20 -5.64
N LEU A 51 -14.52 -3.19 -6.49
CA LEU A 51 -13.92 -3.35 -7.82
C LEU A 51 -12.46 -3.85 -7.77
N SER A 52 -11.79 -3.73 -6.63
CA SER A 52 -10.45 -4.28 -6.41
C SER A 52 -10.45 -5.79 -6.22
N THR A 53 -11.58 -6.41 -5.86
CA THR A 53 -11.68 -7.87 -5.59
C THR A 53 -11.15 -8.77 -6.71
N PRO A 54 -11.52 -8.59 -8.00
CA PRO A 54 -10.95 -9.39 -9.09
C PRO A 54 -9.44 -9.18 -9.26
N ALA A 55 -8.94 -7.94 -9.03
CA ALA A 55 -7.51 -7.66 -9.08
C ALA A 55 -6.76 -8.39 -7.95
N ILE A 56 -7.32 -8.40 -6.73
CA ILE A 56 -6.75 -9.14 -5.58
C ILE A 56 -6.71 -10.64 -5.87
N ARG A 57 -7.78 -11.19 -6.46
CA ARG A 57 -7.83 -12.59 -6.89
C ARG A 57 -6.71 -12.90 -7.89
N ALA A 58 -6.53 -12.06 -8.90
CA ALA A 58 -5.46 -12.23 -9.89
C ALA A 58 -4.06 -12.17 -9.25
N VAL A 59 -3.86 -11.29 -8.26
CA VAL A 59 -2.60 -11.24 -7.47
C VAL A 59 -2.38 -12.55 -6.71
N ARG A 60 -3.42 -13.10 -6.06
CA ARG A 60 -3.32 -14.41 -5.39
C ARG A 60 -3.01 -15.54 -6.36
N GLU A 61 -3.66 -15.56 -7.53
CA GLU A 61 -3.39 -16.57 -8.56
C GLU A 61 -1.95 -16.47 -9.09
N ARG A 62 -1.39 -15.25 -9.24
CA ARG A 62 0.00 -15.05 -9.65
C ARG A 62 1.01 -15.39 -8.55
N TYR A 63 0.68 -15.08 -7.30
CA TYR A 63 1.55 -15.24 -6.13
C TYR A 63 0.87 -16.11 -5.06
N PRO A 64 0.64 -17.42 -5.32
CA PRO A 64 -0.17 -18.28 -4.46
C PRO A 64 0.38 -18.41 -3.04
N GLN A 65 1.70 -18.36 -2.88
CA GLN A 65 2.41 -18.50 -1.61
C GLN A 65 2.77 -17.16 -0.94
N ALA A 66 2.53 -16.03 -1.61
CA ALA A 66 2.87 -14.73 -1.04
C ALA A 66 1.85 -14.32 0.02
N ARG A 67 2.31 -13.61 1.04
CA ARG A 67 1.45 -12.95 2.01
C ARG A 67 0.89 -11.67 1.40
N ILE A 68 -0.43 -11.59 1.24
CA ILE A 68 -1.15 -10.44 0.69
C ILE A 68 -1.81 -9.68 1.83
N VAL A 69 -1.34 -8.45 2.05
CA VAL A 69 -1.84 -7.56 3.09
C VAL A 69 -2.56 -6.40 2.44
N ALA A 70 -3.83 -6.23 2.77
CA ALA A 70 -4.66 -5.17 2.23
C ALA A 70 -4.64 -3.92 3.13
N HIS A 71 -4.43 -2.75 2.54
CA HIS A 71 -4.61 -1.46 3.18
C HIS A 71 -5.92 -0.83 2.74
N PHE A 72 -6.98 -1.10 3.52
CA PHE A 72 -8.35 -0.67 3.21
C PHE A 72 -8.84 0.41 4.16
N ASN A 73 -9.76 1.25 3.66
CA ASN A 73 -10.51 2.15 4.51
C ASN A 73 -11.19 1.35 5.63
N ILE A 74 -11.06 1.80 6.88
CA ILE A 74 -11.63 1.11 8.04
C ILE A 74 -13.14 0.83 7.89
N LYS A 75 -13.87 1.70 7.18
CA LYS A 75 -15.30 1.54 6.91
C LYS A 75 -15.63 0.35 6.00
N ASN A 76 -14.67 -0.09 5.18
CA ASN A 76 -14.87 -1.14 4.18
C ASN A 76 -14.35 -2.50 4.66
N MET A 77 -13.62 -2.56 5.79
CA MET A 77 -12.94 -3.80 6.23
C MET A 77 -13.89 -4.99 6.40
N GLY A 78 -15.08 -4.76 6.97
CA GLY A 78 -16.07 -5.81 7.20
C GLY A 78 -16.50 -6.57 5.93
N LEU A 79 -16.37 -5.94 4.75
CA LEU A 79 -16.69 -6.58 3.47
C LEU A 79 -15.65 -7.62 3.06
N PHE A 80 -14.44 -7.55 3.64
CA PHE A 80 -13.28 -8.34 3.24
C PHE A 80 -12.79 -9.28 4.34
N GLU A 81 -13.44 -9.33 5.50
CA GLU A 81 -13.04 -10.20 6.63
C GLU A 81 -12.95 -11.68 6.24
N ASN A 82 -13.80 -12.13 5.30
CA ASN A 82 -13.83 -13.50 4.80
C ASN A 82 -13.27 -13.65 3.38
N ASN A 83 -12.50 -12.69 2.89
CA ASN A 83 -11.92 -12.77 1.55
C ASN A 83 -10.76 -13.79 1.55
N PRO A 84 -10.87 -14.93 0.82
CA PRO A 84 -9.86 -16.00 0.87
C PRO A 84 -8.54 -15.63 0.20
N TYR A 85 -8.50 -14.48 -0.49
CA TYR A 85 -7.32 -14.03 -1.22
C TYR A 85 -6.45 -13.07 -0.39
N ILE A 86 -6.91 -12.62 0.77
CA ILE A 86 -6.23 -11.65 1.65
C ILE A 86 -5.84 -12.34 2.96
N ASP A 87 -4.60 -12.18 3.39
CA ASP A 87 -4.11 -12.79 4.65
C ASP A 87 -4.25 -11.84 5.85
N GLU A 88 -4.13 -10.53 5.63
CA GLU A 88 -4.22 -9.52 6.69
C GLU A 88 -4.77 -8.20 6.14
N ILE A 89 -5.46 -7.43 7.00
CA ILE A 89 -5.94 -6.09 6.68
C ILE A 89 -5.34 -5.06 7.64
N ILE A 90 -4.66 -4.05 7.09
CA ILE A 90 -4.18 -2.88 7.83
C ILE A 90 -5.20 -1.73 7.64
N PRO A 91 -5.89 -1.26 8.70
CA PRO A 91 -6.88 -0.20 8.59
C PRO A 91 -6.28 1.16 8.19
N TYR A 92 -6.80 1.73 7.10
CA TYR A 92 -6.66 3.13 6.76
C TYR A 92 -7.72 3.97 7.48
N HIS A 93 -7.27 4.85 8.37
CA HIS A 93 -8.14 5.67 9.19
C HIS A 93 -8.39 7.08 8.63
N GLY A 94 -7.78 7.42 7.50
CA GLY A 94 -7.78 8.78 6.98
C GLY A 94 -6.82 9.74 7.71
N GLY A 95 -6.30 10.71 6.96
CA GLY A 95 -5.58 11.87 7.48
C GLY A 95 -4.14 11.60 7.95
N TYR A 96 -3.36 12.68 8.03
CA TYR A 96 -1.92 12.63 8.25
C TYR A 96 -1.49 12.17 9.66
N LYS A 97 -2.28 12.42 10.71
CA LYS A 97 -1.88 12.09 12.10
C LYS A 97 -1.70 10.59 12.34
N LYS A 98 -2.52 9.75 11.69
CA LYS A 98 -2.49 8.29 11.88
C LYS A 98 -1.58 7.59 10.88
N ILE A 99 -1.13 8.29 9.82
CA ILE A 99 -0.31 7.73 8.76
C ILE A 99 1.05 7.26 9.28
N PHE A 100 1.68 8.00 10.19
CA PHE A 100 2.98 7.61 10.78
C PHE A 100 2.91 6.29 11.54
N ARG A 101 1.85 6.09 12.34
CA ARG A 101 1.67 4.83 13.09
C ARG A 101 1.42 3.66 12.14
N THR A 102 0.64 3.87 11.09
CA THR A 102 0.41 2.88 10.04
C THR A 102 1.72 2.53 9.35
N ILE A 103 2.49 3.53 8.90
CA ILE A 103 3.79 3.35 8.25
C ILE A 103 4.74 2.53 9.14
N MET A 104 4.90 2.88 10.42
CA MET A 104 5.77 2.14 11.33
C MET A 104 5.36 0.68 11.49
N LYS A 105 4.04 0.39 11.53
CA LYS A 105 3.55 -0.99 11.55
C LYS A 105 3.83 -1.70 10.23
N SER A 106 3.53 -1.06 9.10
CA SER A 106 3.76 -1.58 7.75
C SER A 106 5.23 -1.90 7.49
N ARG A 107 6.19 -1.10 8.00
CA ARG A 107 7.63 -1.39 7.86
C ARG A 107 8.06 -2.71 8.48
N ARG A 108 7.34 -3.21 9.48
CA ARG A 108 7.61 -4.53 10.07
C ARG A 108 7.20 -5.69 9.17
N HIS A 109 6.34 -5.42 8.19
CA HIS A 109 5.80 -6.43 7.28
C HIS A 109 6.77 -6.79 6.15
N LYS A 110 7.84 -5.98 5.96
CA LYS A 110 8.90 -6.22 4.97
C LYS A 110 8.32 -6.51 3.57
N PHE A 111 7.48 -5.59 3.09
CA PHE A 111 6.87 -5.72 1.77
C PHE A 111 7.92 -5.74 0.67
N ASP A 112 7.76 -6.65 -0.27
CA ASP A 112 8.56 -6.72 -1.49
C ASP A 112 7.91 -5.85 -2.57
N LEU A 113 6.57 -5.90 -2.67
CA LEU A 113 5.78 -5.28 -3.72
C LEU A 113 4.59 -4.52 -3.13
N ALA A 114 4.37 -3.27 -3.56
CA ALA A 114 3.15 -2.51 -3.29
C ALA A 114 2.34 -2.29 -4.58
N LEU A 115 1.07 -2.70 -4.55
CA LEU A 115 0.12 -2.53 -5.64
C LEU A 115 -0.96 -1.53 -5.23
N ILE A 116 -0.98 -0.36 -5.88
CA ILE A 116 -1.99 0.67 -5.64
C ILE A 116 -3.11 0.49 -6.67
N PHE A 117 -4.25 -0.04 -6.23
CA PHE A 117 -5.44 -0.15 -7.08
C PHE A 117 -6.24 1.15 -7.06
N HIS A 118 -6.59 1.61 -5.85
CA HIS A 118 -7.31 2.87 -5.67
C HIS A 118 -6.79 3.63 -4.45
N GLY A 119 -6.21 4.80 -4.70
CA GLY A 119 -5.56 5.62 -3.69
C GLY A 119 -6.16 7.02 -3.63
N ASN A 120 -6.38 7.53 -2.42
CA ASN A 120 -6.54 8.98 -2.26
C ASN A 120 -5.16 9.63 -2.41
N GLU A 121 -4.91 10.23 -3.56
CA GLU A 121 -3.72 11.05 -3.77
C GLU A 121 -3.88 12.43 -3.09
N PRO A 122 -2.80 13.02 -2.56
CA PRO A 122 -1.39 12.63 -2.69
C PRO A 122 -0.91 11.63 -1.62
N GLN A 123 -1.78 10.90 -0.92
CA GLN A 123 -1.41 10.13 0.28
C GLN A 123 -1.02 8.67 0.00
N ALA A 124 -1.65 8.03 -0.99
CA ALA A 124 -1.46 6.61 -1.26
C ALA A 124 -0.03 6.27 -1.68
N THR A 125 0.54 7.04 -2.62
CA THR A 125 1.92 6.86 -3.08
C THR A 125 2.96 7.04 -1.94
N PRO A 126 2.96 8.13 -1.15
CA PRO A 126 3.83 8.25 0.02
C PRO A 126 3.66 7.11 1.00
N MET A 127 2.42 6.69 1.29
CA MET A 127 2.19 5.58 2.20
C MET A 127 2.89 4.34 1.65
N ALA A 128 2.61 3.96 0.40
CA ALA A 128 3.15 2.75 -0.22
C ALA A 128 4.68 2.76 -0.18
N TYR A 129 5.30 3.89 -0.52
CA TYR A 129 6.76 4.03 -0.48
C TYR A 129 7.33 3.96 0.95
N LEU A 130 6.73 4.69 1.89
CA LEU A 130 7.20 4.75 3.28
C LEU A 130 6.94 3.45 4.05
N SER A 131 6.00 2.62 3.59
CA SER A 131 5.74 1.27 4.09
C SER A 131 6.96 0.36 4.08
N GLY A 132 7.99 0.70 3.30
CA GLY A 132 9.18 -0.12 3.14
C GLY A 132 9.13 -1.05 1.94
N ALA A 133 8.02 -1.08 1.18
CA ALA A 133 7.91 -1.83 -0.07
C ALA A 133 9.07 -1.54 -1.03
N ARG A 134 9.74 -2.59 -1.50
CA ARG A 134 10.90 -2.46 -2.38
C ARG A 134 10.51 -2.01 -3.79
N PHE A 135 9.38 -2.48 -4.28
CA PHE A 135 8.82 -2.19 -5.60
C PHE A 135 7.40 -1.66 -5.49
#